data_AF-A0A350QVZ1-F1
#
_entry.id   AF-A0A350QVZ1-F1
#
_cell.length_a   1.000
_cell.length_b   1.000
_cell.length_c   1.000
_cell.angle_alpha   90.00
_cell.angle_beta   90.00
_cell.angle_gamma   90.00
#
_symmetry.space_group_name_H-M   'P 1'
#
loop_
_entity.id
_entity.type
_entity.pdbx_description
1 polymer ?
#
loop_
_entity_poly.entity_id
_entity_poly.type
_entity_poly.pdbx_seq_one_letter_code
_entity_poly.pdbx_strand_id
1 'polypeptide(L)'
;RIKDTDKDGRADVFETVSDGWGISGDYHEYAFGSKFDPEGNMWVVLCLTGSFSSKVPYRGWCVRVSKDGKMIPTASGIRSPGGIGLNAKGEAFYCDNQGPWNGTSSLKHLTPGSFQGHPGGFGWFSLDEVKAAMGPEHEKPKDRSRFHDEMDRLPHFRPPAILLPHGTVGNSASGIAPDVSKGKFGPFREQLFVADQTHSVINRCFLEKVNGYYQGACFPFVKGFGSGNVPVVQASDGSLFSGGTDRGWGARGGKRYALDRVVWTGKTPFEILEMRIRKDGFELEFTKPVDKKTAEALESYEMKTHTYIFQGKYGSPRVDASTPSIKTAKLAKDGKTVRLVIEGMQRGHVHELKSAGVRSKEENHPLLHDMAYYTVWNFPNS
;
A
#
# COMPACT_ATOMS: atom_id res chain seq x y z
N ARG A 1 -22.82 4.81 16.32
CA ARG A 1 -22.21 5.49 17.47
C ARG A 1 -22.35 4.55 18.66
N ILE A 2 -21.33 4.53 19.52
CA ILE A 2 -21.30 3.72 20.72
C ILE A 2 -21.21 4.72 21.86
N LYS A 3 -22.11 4.64 22.84
CA LYS A 3 -22.14 5.52 24.01
C LYS A 3 -22.36 4.65 25.25
N ASP A 4 -21.71 5.09 26.33
CA ASP A 4 -21.90 4.62 27.70
C ASP A 4 -22.59 5.80 28.42
N THR A 5 -23.90 5.71 28.66
CA THR A 5 -24.68 6.82 29.21
C THR A 5 -24.61 6.92 30.73
N ASP A 6 -24.31 5.81 31.42
CA ASP A 6 -24.24 5.72 32.87
C ASP A 6 -22.79 5.73 33.42
N LYS A 7 -21.80 5.66 32.52
CA LYS A 7 -20.36 5.68 32.79
C LYS A 7 -19.87 4.46 33.58
N ASP A 8 -20.52 3.30 33.43
CA ASP A 8 -20.09 2.05 34.08
C ASP A 8 -18.91 1.36 33.35
N GLY A 9 -18.46 1.92 32.22
CA GLY A 9 -17.41 1.38 31.39
C GLY A 9 -17.91 0.41 30.31
N ARG A 10 -19.22 0.24 30.16
CA ARG A 10 -19.87 -0.57 29.13
C ARG A 10 -20.77 0.31 28.28
N ALA A 11 -20.77 0.03 26.98
CA ALA A 11 -21.68 0.72 26.10
C ALA A 11 -23.10 0.17 26.26
N ASP A 12 -24.06 1.07 26.39
CA ASP A 12 -25.49 0.80 26.55
C ASP A 12 -26.32 1.34 25.38
N VAL A 13 -25.75 2.22 24.56
CA VAL A 13 -26.38 2.75 23.34
C VAL A 13 -25.55 2.45 22.10
N PHE A 14 -26.21 1.83 21.11
CA PHE A 14 -25.65 1.47 19.81
C PHE A 14 -26.52 2.03 18.69
N GLU A 15 -26.03 3.06 18.01
CA GLU A 15 -26.74 3.68 16.88
C GLU A 15 -26.07 3.31 15.57
N THR A 16 -26.84 2.90 14.56
CA THR A 16 -26.34 2.79 13.20
C THR A 16 -26.02 4.18 12.66
N VAL A 17 -24.78 4.40 12.22
CA VAL A 17 -24.37 5.69 11.59
C VAL A 17 -24.71 5.69 10.11
N SER A 18 -24.48 4.56 9.44
CA SER A 18 -24.77 4.37 8.02
C SER A 18 -24.88 2.88 7.74
N ASP A 19 -25.81 2.53 6.86
CA ASP A 19 -26.08 1.18 6.34
C ASP A 19 -26.43 1.22 4.84
N GLY A 20 -26.05 2.29 4.14
CA GLY A 20 -26.42 2.52 2.73
C GLY A 20 -25.87 1.54 1.69
N TRP A 21 -25.17 0.47 2.09
CA TRP A 21 -24.66 -0.57 1.20
C TRP A 21 -25.27 -1.94 1.51
N GLY A 22 -25.40 -2.78 0.49
CA GLY A 22 -26.03 -4.09 0.64
C GLY A 22 -25.07 -5.13 1.23
N ILE A 23 -25.61 -6.10 1.99
CA ILE A 23 -24.91 -7.32 2.41
C ILE A 23 -25.82 -8.52 2.16
N SER A 24 -25.33 -9.51 1.41
CA SER A 24 -26.05 -10.73 1.06
C SER A 24 -25.85 -11.85 2.08
N GLY A 25 -24.82 -11.73 2.93
CA GLY A 25 -24.36 -12.78 3.84
C GLY A 25 -23.19 -13.61 3.30
N ASP A 26 -22.72 -13.33 2.07
CA ASP A 26 -21.49 -13.93 1.55
C ASP A 26 -20.29 -13.55 2.43
N TYR A 27 -19.46 -14.55 2.74
CA TYR A 27 -18.42 -14.40 3.74
C TYR A 27 -17.31 -13.43 3.33
N HIS A 28 -17.18 -13.06 2.05
CA HIS A 28 -16.18 -12.09 1.60
C HIS A 28 -16.68 -10.64 1.62
N GLU A 29 -17.95 -10.38 1.95
CA GLU A 29 -18.53 -9.02 1.89
C GLU A 29 -18.14 -8.12 3.06
N TYR A 30 -16.86 -8.14 3.43
CA TYR A 30 -16.28 -7.29 4.46
C TYR A 30 -16.38 -5.80 4.09
N ALA A 31 -16.43 -4.97 5.13
CA ALA A 31 -16.32 -3.53 5.04
C ALA A 31 -15.15 -3.08 5.93
N PHE A 32 -14.09 -2.54 5.34
CA PHE A 32 -12.98 -1.96 6.11
C PHE A 32 -13.15 -0.45 6.16
N GLY A 33 -13.30 0.08 7.37
CA GLY A 33 -13.40 1.51 7.64
C GLY A 33 -12.06 2.11 8.05
N SER A 34 -11.79 3.33 7.58
CA SER A 34 -10.65 4.14 8.02
C SER A 34 -10.95 4.90 9.31
N LYS A 35 -9.92 5.51 9.90
CA LYS A 35 -10.13 6.66 10.79
C LYS A 35 -10.73 7.82 9.98
N PHE A 36 -11.33 8.78 10.67
CA PHE A 36 -11.86 9.97 10.01
C PHE A 36 -10.76 10.76 9.31
N ASP A 37 -11.02 11.17 8.07
CA ASP A 37 -10.19 12.12 7.33
C ASP A 37 -10.28 13.54 7.95
N PRO A 38 -9.45 14.51 7.52
CA PRO A 38 -9.48 15.88 8.04
C PRO A 38 -10.84 16.57 7.91
N GLU A 39 -11.66 16.17 6.93
CA GLU A 39 -13.02 16.65 6.71
C GLU A 39 -14.07 15.92 7.57
N GLY A 40 -13.66 14.93 8.36
CA GLY A 40 -14.52 14.18 9.27
C GLY A 40 -15.28 13.01 8.63
N ASN A 41 -14.90 12.59 7.42
CA ASN A 41 -15.49 11.44 6.74
C ASN A 41 -14.73 10.15 7.05
N MET A 42 -15.48 9.05 7.19
CA MET A 42 -14.91 7.70 7.20
C MET A 42 -14.95 7.13 5.79
N TRP A 43 -13.80 6.71 5.27
CA TRP A 43 -13.73 5.94 4.03
C TRP A 43 -13.95 4.47 4.33
N VAL A 44 -14.80 3.81 3.55
CA VAL A 44 -15.15 2.41 3.69
C VAL A 44 -14.93 1.72 2.35
N VAL A 45 -14.04 0.71 2.32
CA VAL A 45 -13.84 -0.14 1.16
C VAL A 45 -14.68 -1.41 1.29
N LEU A 46 -15.50 -1.67 0.29
CA LEU A 46 -16.49 -2.74 0.27
C LEU A 46 -16.01 -3.83 -0.70
N CYS A 47 -15.66 -4.99 -0.14
CA CYS A 47 -15.19 -6.13 -0.90
C CYS A 47 -16.26 -6.63 -1.89
N LEU A 48 -15.82 -7.18 -3.03
CA LEU A 48 -16.69 -7.92 -3.94
C LEU A 48 -17.26 -9.17 -3.27
N THR A 49 -18.47 -9.56 -3.64
CA THR A 49 -19.06 -10.86 -3.30
C THR A 49 -18.17 -11.98 -3.83
N GLY A 50 -17.72 -12.86 -2.93
CA GLY A 50 -16.75 -13.91 -3.23
C GLY A 50 -15.36 -13.42 -3.65
N SER A 51 -15.07 -12.11 -3.59
CA SER A 51 -13.89 -11.49 -4.22
C SER A 51 -13.86 -11.50 -5.77
N PHE A 52 -15.01 -11.71 -6.43
CA PHE A 52 -15.10 -11.81 -7.91
C PHE A 52 -16.21 -10.97 -8.53
N SER A 53 -17.37 -10.91 -7.88
CA SER A 53 -18.59 -10.34 -8.47
C SER A 53 -19.26 -9.37 -7.51
N SER A 54 -20.27 -8.65 -7.98
CA SER A 54 -21.03 -7.74 -7.13
C SER A 54 -22.50 -8.14 -7.15
N LYS A 55 -22.99 -8.76 -6.07
CA LYS A 55 -24.37 -9.28 -6.00
C LYS A 55 -25.37 -8.33 -5.36
N VAL A 56 -24.90 -7.41 -4.52
CA VAL A 56 -25.71 -6.43 -3.79
C VAL A 56 -25.07 -5.05 -3.87
N PRO A 57 -25.85 -3.96 -3.67
CA PRO A 57 -25.39 -2.59 -3.89
C PRO A 57 -24.02 -2.30 -3.28
N TYR A 58 -23.17 -1.61 -4.07
CA TYR A 58 -21.85 -1.10 -3.71
C TYR A 58 -20.72 -2.11 -3.47
N ARG A 59 -20.94 -3.41 -3.71
CA ARG A 59 -19.82 -4.37 -3.65
C ARG A 59 -18.79 -4.08 -4.74
N GLY A 60 -17.52 -4.01 -4.35
CA GLY A 60 -16.42 -3.54 -5.20
C GLY A 60 -16.29 -2.03 -5.31
N TRP A 61 -16.81 -1.27 -4.34
CA TRP A 61 -16.71 0.19 -4.29
C TRP A 61 -16.05 0.67 -3.00
N CYS A 62 -15.58 1.91 -3.03
CA CYS A 62 -15.36 2.72 -1.84
C CYS A 62 -16.49 3.75 -1.71
N VAL A 63 -17.01 3.87 -0.49
CA VAL A 63 -17.92 4.94 -0.09
C VAL A 63 -17.29 5.76 1.03
N ARG A 64 -17.68 7.02 1.13
CA ARG A 64 -17.42 7.85 2.31
C ARG A 64 -18.69 7.95 3.14
N VAL A 65 -18.54 7.94 4.46
CA VAL A 65 -19.62 8.20 5.41
C VAL A 65 -19.28 9.51 6.13
N SER A 66 -20.13 10.51 5.93
CA SER A 66 -20.01 11.81 6.57
C SER A 66 -20.33 11.73 8.08
N LYS A 67 -19.97 12.76 8.85
CA LYS A 67 -20.24 12.87 10.30
C LYS A 67 -21.72 12.69 10.66
N ASP A 68 -22.60 13.12 9.76
CA ASP A 68 -24.07 12.98 9.89
C ASP A 68 -24.60 11.60 9.49
N GLY A 69 -23.74 10.70 8.99
CA GLY A 69 -24.12 9.37 8.53
C GLY A 69 -24.44 9.25 7.05
N LYS A 70 -24.38 10.35 6.28
CA LYS A 70 -24.64 10.29 4.84
C LYS A 70 -23.55 9.50 4.11
N MET A 71 -23.95 8.45 3.40
CA MET A 71 -23.09 7.71 2.49
C MET A 71 -22.93 8.45 1.16
N ILE A 72 -21.70 8.50 0.66
CA ILE A 72 -21.32 9.16 -0.59
C ILE A 72 -20.51 8.15 -1.42
N PRO A 73 -21.02 7.67 -2.56
CA PRO A 73 -20.24 6.87 -3.51
C PRO A 73 -18.98 7.64 -3.93
N THR A 74 -17.79 7.04 -3.80
CA THR A 74 -16.54 7.81 -3.89
C THR A 74 -15.50 7.21 -4.84
N ALA A 75 -15.37 5.89 -4.93
CA ALA A 75 -14.51 5.24 -5.91
C ALA A 75 -15.08 3.86 -6.29
N SER A 76 -14.80 3.39 -7.50
CA SER A 76 -15.20 2.07 -7.97
C SER A 76 -13.99 1.16 -8.21
N GLY A 77 -14.23 -0.13 -8.37
CA GLY A 77 -13.26 -1.09 -8.87
C GLY A 77 -12.31 -1.70 -7.84
N ILE A 78 -12.80 -1.82 -6.62
CA ILE A 78 -12.17 -2.55 -5.53
C ILE A 78 -12.46 -4.04 -5.70
N ARG A 79 -11.47 -4.90 -5.39
CA ARG A 79 -11.66 -6.35 -5.41
C ARG A 79 -11.85 -6.94 -4.02
N SER A 80 -10.73 -7.17 -3.33
CA SER A 80 -10.65 -7.91 -2.08
C SER A 80 -9.70 -7.15 -1.16
N PRO A 81 -10.20 -6.06 -0.55
CA PRO A 81 -9.38 -5.21 0.29
C PRO A 81 -8.94 -5.98 1.55
N GLY A 82 -7.68 -5.84 1.94
CA GLY A 82 -7.16 -6.41 3.20
C GLY A 82 -7.09 -5.40 4.36
N GLY A 83 -7.26 -4.11 4.06
CA GLY A 83 -7.20 -3.04 5.04
C GLY A 83 -7.22 -1.66 4.39
N ILE A 84 -7.47 -0.63 5.20
CA ILE A 84 -7.50 0.78 4.79
C ILE A 84 -6.84 1.63 5.88
N GLY A 85 -6.23 2.74 5.48
CA GLY A 85 -5.66 3.72 6.40
C GLY A 85 -5.46 5.08 5.73
N LEU A 86 -5.06 6.06 6.52
CA LEU A 86 -4.71 7.39 6.02
C LEU A 86 -3.20 7.56 6.06
N ASN A 87 -2.63 8.30 5.12
CA ASN A 87 -1.25 8.77 5.26
C ASN A 87 -1.15 9.91 6.28
N ALA A 88 0.06 10.39 6.54
CA ALA A 88 0.28 11.49 7.49
C ALA A 88 -0.36 12.83 7.06
N LYS A 89 -0.79 12.94 5.80
CA LYS A 89 -1.51 14.10 5.25
C LYS A 89 -3.04 13.93 5.30
N GLY A 90 -3.55 12.81 5.80
CA GLY A 90 -4.98 12.51 5.83
C GLY A 90 -5.55 11.95 4.51
N GLU A 91 -4.73 11.66 3.50
CA GLU A 91 -5.19 11.05 2.25
C GLU A 91 -5.40 9.53 2.42
N ALA A 92 -6.47 9.00 1.84
CA ALA A 92 -6.87 7.61 2.02
C ALA A 92 -6.12 6.64 1.10
N PHE A 93 -5.67 5.53 1.68
CA PHE A 93 -5.05 4.41 0.98
C PHE A 93 -5.67 3.10 1.46
N TYR A 94 -5.67 2.11 0.57
CA TYR A 94 -6.11 0.77 0.92
C TYR A 94 -5.19 -0.29 0.32
N CYS A 95 -5.14 -1.44 0.96
CA CYS A 95 -4.48 -2.62 0.44
C CYS A 95 -5.49 -3.49 -0.28
N ASP A 96 -5.17 -3.92 -1.50
CA ASP A 96 -6.00 -4.83 -2.29
C ASP A 96 -5.21 -6.11 -2.58
N ASN A 97 -5.83 -7.27 -2.38
CA ASN A 97 -5.14 -8.54 -2.51
C ASN A 97 -5.13 -9.05 -3.96
N GLN A 98 -4.10 -9.84 -4.27
CA GLN A 98 -3.88 -10.47 -5.57
C GLN A 98 -5.09 -11.30 -6.02
N GLY A 99 -5.44 -11.20 -7.31
CA GLY A 99 -6.57 -11.88 -7.94
C GLY A 99 -6.94 -11.25 -9.28
N PRO A 100 -8.20 -11.41 -9.76
CA PRO A 100 -8.69 -10.72 -10.95
C PRO A 100 -8.42 -9.22 -10.89
N TRP A 101 -7.86 -8.68 -11.96
CA TRP A 101 -7.48 -7.27 -12.15
C TRP A 101 -6.47 -6.74 -11.13
N ASN A 102 -5.92 -7.60 -10.26
CA ASN A 102 -4.86 -7.31 -9.32
C ASN A 102 -3.75 -8.35 -9.47
N GLY A 103 -2.86 -8.16 -10.44
CA GLY A 103 -1.79 -9.13 -10.74
C GLY A 103 -0.89 -9.46 -9.55
N THR A 104 -0.79 -8.54 -8.58
CA THR A 104 -0.18 -8.76 -7.28
C THR A 104 -0.91 -7.95 -6.19
N SER A 105 -0.62 -8.22 -4.91
CA SER A 105 -1.19 -7.41 -3.82
C SER A 105 -0.63 -6.00 -3.91
N SER A 106 -1.38 -4.99 -3.49
CA SER A 106 -0.99 -3.62 -3.78
C SER A 106 -1.51 -2.61 -2.77
N LEU A 107 -0.77 -1.51 -2.60
CA LEU A 107 -1.19 -0.32 -1.88
C LEU A 107 -1.73 0.68 -2.90
N LYS A 108 -2.99 1.09 -2.79
CA LYS A 108 -3.65 1.99 -3.75
C LYS A 108 -4.14 3.27 -3.06
N HIS A 109 -4.04 4.39 -3.77
CA HIS A 109 -4.54 5.69 -3.31
C HIS A 109 -6.01 5.84 -3.72
N LEU A 110 -6.86 6.22 -2.77
CA LEU A 110 -8.28 6.49 -3.02
C LEU A 110 -8.49 7.98 -3.20
N THR A 111 -9.15 8.35 -4.29
CA THR A 111 -9.61 9.72 -4.54
C THR A 111 -11.06 9.72 -5.00
N PRO A 112 -11.85 10.76 -4.68
CA PRO A 112 -13.20 10.88 -5.23
C PRO A 112 -13.19 10.80 -6.76
N GLY A 113 -14.11 10.02 -7.34
CA GLY A 113 -14.23 9.83 -8.79
C GLY A 113 -13.32 8.75 -9.39
N SER A 114 -12.38 8.19 -8.62
CA SER A 114 -11.41 7.23 -9.15
C SER A 114 -11.96 5.83 -9.43
N PHE A 115 -11.32 5.15 -10.38
CA PHE A 115 -11.45 3.73 -10.66
C PHE A 115 -10.17 2.97 -10.23
N GLN A 116 -10.32 1.92 -9.42
CA GLN A 116 -9.21 1.14 -8.84
C GLN A 116 -8.82 -0.10 -9.65
N GLY A 117 -9.52 -0.37 -10.77
CA GLY A 117 -9.12 -1.36 -11.77
C GLY A 117 -10.07 -2.54 -11.98
N HIS A 118 -10.89 -2.95 -11.01
CA HIS A 118 -11.76 -4.12 -11.20
C HIS A 118 -13.16 -3.73 -11.74
N PRO A 119 -13.63 -4.17 -12.91
CA PRO A 119 -14.93 -3.77 -13.47
C PRO A 119 -16.16 -4.43 -12.81
N GLY A 120 -15.97 -5.08 -11.65
CA GLY A 120 -16.95 -6.03 -11.08
C GLY A 120 -18.15 -5.34 -10.46
N GLY A 121 -17.98 -4.09 -10.02
CA GLY A 121 -19.03 -3.27 -9.42
C GLY A 121 -19.76 -2.35 -10.41
N PHE A 122 -19.51 -2.45 -11.72
CA PHE A 122 -20.00 -1.46 -12.68
C PHE A 122 -21.53 -1.33 -12.74
N GLY A 123 -22.27 -2.39 -12.41
CA GLY A 123 -23.74 -2.35 -12.38
C GLY A 123 -24.33 -1.24 -11.50
N TRP A 124 -23.60 -0.74 -10.51
CA TRP A 124 -24.06 0.32 -9.60
C TRP A 124 -23.93 1.74 -10.16
N PHE A 125 -23.27 1.95 -11.30
CA PHE A 125 -23.33 3.24 -12.01
C PHE A 125 -24.75 3.60 -12.48
N SER A 126 -25.68 2.64 -12.49
CA SER A 126 -27.09 2.87 -12.78
C SER A 126 -27.86 3.60 -11.66
N LEU A 127 -27.33 3.62 -10.43
CA LEU A 127 -27.96 4.29 -9.28
C LEU A 127 -27.82 5.81 -9.38
N ASP A 128 -28.87 6.55 -9.00
CA ASP A 128 -28.89 8.00 -9.17
C ASP A 128 -27.89 8.71 -8.27
N GLU A 129 -27.69 8.26 -7.03
CA GLU A 129 -26.63 8.84 -6.18
C GLU A 129 -25.22 8.58 -6.71
N VAL A 130 -25.02 7.48 -7.46
CA VAL A 130 -23.73 7.17 -8.10
C VAL A 130 -23.53 8.06 -9.31
N LYS A 131 -24.53 8.23 -10.18
CA LYS A 131 -24.45 9.16 -11.31
C LYS A 131 -24.14 10.58 -10.84
N ALA A 132 -24.78 11.01 -9.74
CA ALA A 132 -24.55 12.34 -9.16
C ALA A 132 -23.13 12.50 -8.59
N ALA A 133 -22.57 11.47 -7.96
CA ALA A 133 -21.26 11.56 -7.31
C ALA A 133 -20.07 11.23 -8.22
N MET A 134 -20.26 10.35 -9.21
CA MET A 134 -19.19 9.72 -9.99
C MET A 134 -19.33 9.91 -11.50
N GLY A 135 -20.49 10.39 -11.98
CA GLY A 135 -20.78 10.48 -13.40
C GLY A 135 -21.18 9.12 -14.02
N PRO A 136 -21.19 9.03 -15.35
CA PRO A 136 -21.60 7.81 -16.06
C PRO A 136 -20.57 6.68 -15.95
N GLU A 137 -21.01 5.44 -16.20
CA GLU A 137 -20.12 4.30 -16.41
C GLU A 137 -19.12 4.60 -17.54
N HIS A 138 -17.87 4.18 -17.38
CA HIS A 138 -16.82 4.28 -18.39
C HIS A 138 -16.41 2.91 -18.93
N GLU A 139 -15.53 2.89 -19.93
CA GLU A 139 -15.07 1.65 -20.54
C GLU A 139 -14.39 0.71 -19.52
N LYS A 140 -14.58 -0.60 -19.69
CA LYS A 140 -13.93 -1.62 -18.86
C LYS A 140 -12.47 -1.81 -19.27
N PRO A 141 -11.62 -2.28 -18.34
CA PRO A 141 -10.29 -2.75 -18.66
C PRO A 141 -10.21 -3.74 -19.82
N LYS A 142 -9.17 -3.64 -20.64
CA LYS A 142 -8.84 -4.68 -21.62
C LYS A 142 -8.18 -5.84 -20.90
N ASP A 143 -8.72 -7.04 -21.11
CA ASP A 143 -8.13 -8.24 -20.54
C ASP A 143 -6.73 -8.50 -21.13
N ARG A 144 -5.84 -9.06 -20.29
CA ARG A 144 -4.45 -9.39 -20.63
C ARG A 144 -3.57 -8.19 -21.06
N SER A 145 -3.91 -6.98 -20.63
CA SER A 145 -3.17 -5.74 -20.89
C SER A 145 -2.09 -5.45 -19.82
N ARG A 146 -1.60 -4.20 -19.75
CA ARG A 146 -0.74 -3.68 -18.68
C ARG A 146 -1.37 -2.50 -17.98
N PHE A 147 -1.01 -2.32 -16.71
CA PHE A 147 -1.50 -1.22 -15.88
C PHE A 147 -1.21 0.16 -16.47
N HIS A 148 -0.04 0.36 -17.08
CA HIS A 148 0.34 1.64 -17.66
C HIS A 148 -0.40 1.94 -18.97
N ASP A 149 -0.67 0.93 -19.80
CA ASP A 149 -1.51 1.10 -21.00
C ASP A 149 -2.93 1.54 -20.62
N GLU A 150 -3.46 0.93 -19.56
CA GLU A 150 -4.81 1.25 -19.07
C GLU A 150 -4.86 2.57 -18.29
N MET A 151 -3.74 3.00 -17.70
CA MET A 151 -3.58 4.35 -17.15
C MET A 151 -3.69 5.43 -18.20
N ASP A 152 -3.21 5.18 -19.42
CA ASP A 152 -3.32 6.14 -20.52
C ASP A 152 -4.71 6.11 -21.17
N ARG A 153 -5.38 4.95 -21.14
CA ARG A 153 -6.65 4.73 -21.84
C ARG A 153 -7.90 5.04 -20.99
N LEU A 154 -7.92 4.62 -19.72
CA LEU A 154 -9.13 4.66 -18.91
C LEU A 154 -9.26 5.99 -18.17
N PRO A 155 -10.43 6.65 -18.23
CA PRO A 155 -10.66 7.87 -17.48
C PRO A 155 -10.66 7.54 -15.99
N HIS A 156 -10.04 8.42 -15.20
CA HIS A 156 -10.01 8.34 -13.74
C HIS A 156 -9.39 7.04 -13.17
N PHE A 157 -8.73 6.20 -13.99
CA PHE A 157 -8.01 5.04 -13.47
C PHE A 157 -6.86 5.52 -12.59
N ARG A 158 -6.84 5.00 -11.36
CA ARG A 158 -5.80 5.26 -10.39
C ARG A 158 -4.98 3.98 -10.23
N PRO A 159 -3.80 3.88 -10.88
CA PRO A 159 -2.97 2.70 -10.71
C PRO A 159 -2.52 2.57 -9.25
N PRO A 160 -2.15 1.35 -8.81
CA PRO A 160 -1.68 1.15 -7.45
C PRO A 160 -0.46 2.02 -7.14
N ALA A 161 -0.41 2.71 -6.01
CA ALA A 161 0.77 3.49 -5.63
C ALA A 161 2.02 2.59 -5.50
N ILE A 162 1.85 1.39 -4.94
CA ILE A 162 2.91 0.38 -4.87
C ILE A 162 2.32 -0.99 -5.20
N LEU A 163 2.92 -1.68 -6.17
CA LEU A 163 2.73 -3.11 -6.39
C LEU A 163 3.64 -3.86 -5.42
N LEU A 164 3.08 -4.73 -4.58
CA LEU A 164 3.79 -5.46 -3.54
C LEU A 164 4.11 -6.87 -4.06
N PRO A 165 5.37 -7.21 -4.39
CA PRO A 165 5.68 -8.46 -5.07
C PRO A 165 5.23 -9.71 -4.29
N HIS A 166 4.22 -10.39 -4.84
CA HIS A 166 3.63 -11.60 -4.29
C HIS A 166 4.68 -12.69 -4.05
N GLY A 167 4.61 -13.36 -2.90
CA GLY A 167 5.58 -14.37 -2.47
C GLY A 167 6.89 -13.81 -1.92
N THR A 168 7.16 -12.51 -2.11
CA THR A 168 8.41 -11.87 -1.69
C THR A 168 8.22 -10.99 -0.45
N VAL A 169 7.38 -9.95 -0.54
CA VAL A 169 7.10 -9.04 0.59
C VAL A 169 5.81 -9.36 1.34
N GLY A 170 5.08 -10.36 0.85
CA GLY A 170 3.76 -10.72 1.36
C GLY A 170 2.92 -11.44 0.32
N ASN A 171 1.76 -11.93 0.73
CA ASN A 171 0.73 -12.47 -0.16
C ASN A 171 -0.65 -11.80 0.03
N SER A 172 -0.90 -11.22 1.20
CA SER A 172 -2.17 -10.70 1.66
C SER A 172 -1.93 -9.40 2.43
N ALA A 173 -1.64 -8.34 1.68
CA ALA A 173 -1.41 -7.01 2.24
C ALA A 173 -2.66 -6.51 2.95
N SER A 174 -2.51 -6.00 4.17
CA SER A 174 -3.62 -5.74 5.07
C SER A 174 -3.57 -4.30 5.63
N GLY A 175 -3.61 -4.12 6.95
CA GLY A 175 -3.71 -2.84 7.60
C GLY A 175 -2.58 -1.87 7.25
N ILE A 176 -2.89 -0.58 7.39
CA ILE A 176 -2.00 0.53 7.09
C ILE A 176 -1.94 1.46 8.30
N ALA A 177 -0.74 1.82 8.74
CA ALA A 177 -0.53 2.87 9.74
C ALA A 177 0.59 3.82 9.28
N PRO A 178 0.37 5.15 9.25
CA PRO A 178 1.45 6.10 8.99
C PRO A 178 2.33 6.27 10.23
N ASP A 179 3.61 6.58 10.04
CA ASP A 179 4.46 7.06 11.12
C ASP A 179 4.19 8.55 11.39
N VAL A 180 3.36 8.80 12.39
CA VAL A 180 3.05 10.12 12.95
C VAL A 180 3.62 10.27 14.37
N SER A 181 4.55 9.38 14.76
CA SER A 181 5.13 9.33 16.10
C SER A 181 6.05 10.50 16.43
N LYS A 182 6.42 11.31 15.44
CA LYS A 182 7.40 12.41 15.55
C LYS A 182 8.77 11.92 16.05
N GLY A 183 9.22 10.78 15.52
CA GLY A 183 10.54 10.20 15.83
C GLY A 183 10.56 9.26 17.03
N LYS A 184 9.41 8.99 17.68
CA LYS A 184 9.32 7.97 18.75
C LYS A 184 9.34 6.54 18.22
N PHE A 185 9.27 6.35 16.90
CA PHE A 185 9.33 5.05 16.23
C PHE A 185 10.41 4.98 15.15
N GLY A 186 11.60 5.50 15.47
CA GLY A 186 12.73 5.53 14.55
C GLY A 186 12.64 6.66 13.52
N PRO A 187 13.47 6.62 12.46
CA PRO A 187 13.63 7.73 11.53
C PRO A 187 12.58 7.78 10.40
N PHE A 188 11.58 6.88 10.39
CA PHE A 188 10.71 6.62 9.23
C PHE A 188 9.50 7.54 9.12
N ARG A 189 9.68 8.80 9.52
CA ARG A 189 8.60 9.79 9.60
C ARG A 189 7.77 9.83 8.32
N GLU A 190 6.45 9.85 8.48
CA GLU A 190 5.44 9.95 7.43
C GLU A 190 5.36 8.77 6.44
N GLN A 191 6.25 7.77 6.55
CA GLN A 191 6.11 6.52 5.79
C GLN A 191 4.92 5.70 6.29
N LEU A 192 4.44 4.79 5.44
CA LEU A 192 3.38 3.86 5.81
C LEU A 192 3.97 2.53 6.25
N PHE A 193 3.44 1.98 7.34
CA PHE A 193 3.61 0.60 7.75
C PHE A 193 2.46 -0.21 7.19
N VAL A 194 2.76 -1.13 6.27
CA VAL A 194 1.80 -1.99 5.61
C VAL A 194 1.98 -3.41 6.12
N ALA A 195 0.96 -3.94 6.78
CA ALA A 195 0.96 -5.30 7.29
C ALA A 195 0.73 -6.33 6.17
N ASP A 196 1.15 -7.57 6.42
CA ASP A 196 0.79 -8.72 5.61
C ASP A 196 0.29 -9.86 6.50
N GLN A 197 -0.90 -10.38 6.16
CA GLN A 197 -1.54 -11.45 6.92
C GLN A 197 -0.81 -12.78 6.74
N THR A 198 -0.48 -13.16 5.50
CA THR A 198 0.03 -14.51 5.24
C THR A 198 1.46 -14.68 5.77
N HIS A 199 2.32 -13.69 5.56
CA HIS A 199 3.73 -13.74 5.93
C HIS A 199 3.98 -13.30 7.38
N SER A 200 2.98 -12.72 8.06
CA SER A 200 3.11 -12.22 9.43
C SER A 200 4.25 -11.19 9.56
N VAL A 201 4.24 -10.20 8.66
CA VAL A 201 5.24 -9.13 8.61
C VAL A 201 4.59 -7.76 8.54
N ILE A 202 5.40 -6.73 8.74
CA ILE A 202 5.10 -5.35 8.40
C ILE A 202 6.21 -4.85 7.48
N ASN A 203 5.83 -4.22 6.37
CA ASN A 203 6.72 -3.57 5.43
C ASN A 203 6.65 -2.05 5.59
N ARG A 204 7.75 -1.33 5.33
CA ARG A 204 7.73 0.13 5.17
C ARG A 204 7.42 0.49 3.73
N CYS A 205 6.61 1.51 3.54
CA CYS A 205 6.27 2.06 2.24
C CYS A 205 6.58 3.56 2.23
N PHE A 206 7.60 3.92 1.45
CA PHE A 206 7.87 5.31 1.10
C PHE A 206 7.00 5.69 -0.11
N LEU A 207 6.41 6.89 -0.07
CA LEU A 207 5.55 7.41 -1.12
C LEU A 207 6.01 8.79 -1.56
N GLU A 208 5.94 9.05 -2.86
CA GLU A 208 6.10 10.37 -3.46
C GLU A 208 5.03 10.61 -4.53
N LYS A 209 4.82 11.89 -4.86
CA LYS A 209 3.81 12.30 -5.85
C LYS A 209 4.52 12.81 -7.10
N VAL A 210 4.32 12.13 -8.23
CA VAL A 210 4.89 12.49 -9.54
C VAL A 210 3.75 12.69 -10.52
N ASN A 211 3.67 13.87 -11.12
CA ASN A 211 2.60 14.26 -12.04
C ASN A 211 1.18 14.01 -11.47
N GLY A 212 0.99 14.24 -10.16
CA GLY A 212 -0.29 14.05 -9.48
C GLY A 212 -0.61 12.61 -9.05
N TYR A 213 0.22 11.62 -9.40
CA TYR A 213 0.06 10.22 -9.01
C TYR A 213 1.01 9.85 -7.87
N TYR A 214 0.50 9.08 -6.91
CA TYR A 214 1.36 8.47 -5.91
C TYR A 214 2.07 7.27 -6.51
N GLN A 215 3.36 7.17 -6.24
CA GLN A 215 4.22 6.03 -6.52
C GLN A 215 5.27 5.91 -5.42
N GLY A 216 6.02 4.80 -5.34
CA GLY A 216 7.02 4.67 -4.29
C GLY A 216 7.60 3.28 -4.11
N ALA A 217 8.32 3.10 -3.00
CA ALA A 217 9.06 1.89 -2.67
C ALA A 217 8.52 1.18 -1.43
N CYS A 218 8.41 -0.14 -1.54
CA CYS A 218 8.26 -1.05 -0.41
C CYS A 218 9.62 -1.55 0.06
N PHE A 219 9.86 -1.56 1.37
CA PHE A 219 11.02 -2.12 2.03
C PHE A 219 10.54 -3.17 3.07
N PRO A 220 11.11 -4.39 3.07
CA PRO A 220 10.94 -5.31 4.21
C PRO A 220 11.34 -4.63 5.51
N PHE A 221 10.65 -4.93 6.62
CA PHE A 221 10.89 -4.22 7.88
C PHE A 221 10.81 -5.07 9.15
N VAL A 222 9.62 -5.38 9.66
CA VAL A 222 9.49 -6.11 10.94
C VAL A 222 8.86 -7.48 10.70
N LYS A 223 9.45 -8.49 11.31
CA LYS A 223 8.99 -9.88 11.35
C LYS A 223 8.92 -10.38 12.80
N GLY A 224 8.38 -11.59 12.99
CA GLY A 224 8.30 -12.23 14.30
C GLY A 224 6.96 -12.04 15.01
N PHE A 225 5.92 -11.66 14.27
CA PHE A 225 4.56 -11.57 14.78
C PHE A 225 3.99 -12.95 15.08
N GLY A 226 3.10 -13.03 16.08
CA GLY A 226 2.55 -14.30 16.54
C GLY A 226 1.48 -14.89 15.61
N SER A 227 0.88 -14.12 14.72
CA SER A 227 -0.17 -14.59 13.81
C SER A 227 -0.21 -13.73 12.53
N GLY A 228 -1.22 -13.89 11.69
CA GLY A 228 -1.35 -13.12 10.46
C GLY A 228 -1.82 -11.70 10.70
N ASN A 229 -0.96 -10.72 10.45
CA ASN A 229 -1.23 -9.32 10.74
C ASN A 229 -2.39 -8.79 9.89
N VAL A 230 -3.45 -8.28 10.52
CA VAL A 230 -4.60 -7.68 9.83
C VAL A 230 -4.70 -6.18 10.15
N PRO A 231 -5.23 -5.70 11.29
CA PRO A 231 -5.13 -4.29 11.61
C PRO A 231 -3.73 -3.95 12.15
N VAL A 232 -3.24 -2.77 11.78
CA VAL A 232 -2.06 -2.15 12.38
C VAL A 232 -2.40 -0.72 12.78
N VAL A 233 -1.98 -0.29 13.97
CA VAL A 233 -2.23 1.06 14.48
C VAL A 233 -1.00 1.56 15.21
N GLN A 234 -0.60 2.80 14.94
CA GLN A 234 0.40 3.49 15.75
C GLN A 234 -0.26 4.16 16.96
N ALA A 235 0.25 3.85 18.15
CA ALA A 235 -0.19 4.42 19.42
C ALA A 235 0.45 5.80 19.68
N SER A 236 -0.11 6.54 20.63
CA SER A 236 0.33 7.90 20.99
C SER A 236 1.75 7.97 21.59
N ASP A 237 2.23 6.86 22.14
CA ASP A 237 3.61 6.71 22.61
C ASP A 237 4.61 6.39 21.47
N GLY A 238 4.12 6.20 20.24
CA GLY A 238 4.88 5.85 19.06
C GLY A 238 4.96 4.36 18.78
N SER A 239 4.62 3.48 19.74
CA SER A 239 4.64 2.03 19.51
C SER A 239 3.59 1.61 18.48
N LEU A 240 3.87 0.50 17.79
CA LEU A 240 3.00 -0.04 16.76
C LEU A 240 2.29 -1.28 17.30
N PHE A 241 0.97 -1.33 17.21
CA PHE A 241 0.19 -2.51 17.56
C PHE A 241 -0.29 -3.22 16.29
N SER A 242 -0.23 -4.55 16.30
CA SER A 242 -0.76 -5.42 15.27
C SER A 242 -1.74 -6.43 15.87
N GLY A 243 -2.95 -6.49 15.31
CA GLY A 243 -3.88 -7.58 15.57
C GLY A 243 -3.63 -8.72 14.58
N GLY A 244 -3.55 -9.94 15.08
CA GLY A 244 -3.19 -11.12 14.29
C GLY A 244 -4.27 -12.20 14.29
N THR A 245 -4.52 -12.81 13.13
CA THR A 245 -5.32 -14.04 13.02
C THR A 245 -4.86 -14.93 11.86
N ASP A 246 -5.00 -16.25 12.04
CA ASP A 246 -4.85 -17.26 11.00
C ASP A 246 -6.21 -17.83 10.51
N ARG A 247 -7.33 -17.28 11.00
CA ARG A 247 -8.65 -17.77 10.61
C ARG A 247 -8.91 -17.46 9.14
N GLY A 248 -9.44 -18.46 8.42
CA GLY A 248 -9.70 -18.38 6.99
C GLY A 248 -8.48 -18.72 6.15
N TRP A 249 -7.37 -18.02 6.38
CA TRP A 249 -6.11 -18.22 5.66
C TRP A 249 -4.96 -18.40 6.64
N GLY A 250 -4.21 -19.50 6.51
CA GLY A 250 -3.06 -19.78 7.36
C GLY A 250 -2.00 -18.66 7.31
N ALA A 251 -1.31 -18.44 8.42
CA ALA A 251 -0.30 -17.40 8.56
C ALA A 251 1.01 -17.96 9.15
N ARG A 252 2.14 -17.34 8.78
CA ARG A 252 3.48 -17.80 9.20
C ARG A 252 3.78 -17.61 10.68
N GLY A 253 3.08 -16.72 11.38
CA GLY A 253 3.24 -16.50 12.82
C GLY A 253 2.85 -17.71 13.69
N GLY A 254 2.06 -18.65 13.15
CA GLY A 254 1.81 -19.96 13.73
C GLY A 254 0.80 -20.01 14.87
N LYS A 255 0.46 -18.88 15.52
CA LYS A 255 -0.65 -18.83 16.49
C LYS A 255 -1.96 -18.50 15.79
N ARG A 256 -3.06 -18.99 16.38
CA ARG A 256 -4.41 -18.71 15.91
C ARG A 256 -4.79 -17.22 15.96
N TYR A 257 -4.32 -16.57 17.02
CA TYR A 257 -4.54 -15.15 17.29
C TYR A 257 -3.30 -14.57 17.96
N ALA A 258 -3.08 -13.28 17.75
CA ALA A 258 -2.07 -12.50 18.46
C ALA A 258 -2.51 -11.05 18.62
N LEU A 259 -2.04 -10.41 19.69
CA LEU A 259 -1.98 -8.97 19.80
C LEU A 259 -0.52 -8.64 20.09
N ASP A 260 0.18 -8.15 19.08
CA ASP A 260 1.60 -7.86 19.17
C ASP A 260 1.82 -6.35 19.27
N ARG A 261 2.80 -5.96 20.11
CA ARG A 261 3.25 -4.57 20.24
C ARG A 261 4.73 -4.50 19.85
N VAL A 262 5.04 -3.64 18.89
CA VAL A 262 6.40 -3.33 18.47
C VAL A 262 6.82 -2.02 19.13
N VAL A 263 7.94 -2.06 19.84
CA VAL A 263 8.52 -0.90 20.52
C VAL A 263 9.89 -0.66 19.92
N TRP A 264 10.17 0.59 19.53
CA TRP A 264 11.48 0.95 19.02
C TRP A 264 12.51 0.90 20.15
N THR A 265 13.67 0.30 19.87
CA THR A 265 14.75 0.11 20.87
C THR A 265 15.57 1.38 21.13
N GLY A 266 15.25 2.49 20.45
CA GLY A 266 16.03 3.73 20.47
C GLY A 266 17.31 3.70 19.64
N LYS A 267 17.62 2.56 19.01
CA LYS A 267 18.79 2.41 18.12
C LYS A 267 18.37 2.53 16.67
N THR A 268 18.94 3.50 15.95
CA THR A 268 18.71 3.67 14.51
C THR A 268 19.47 2.57 13.74
N PRO A 269 18.78 1.71 12.96
CA PRO A 269 19.44 0.74 12.08
C PRO A 269 20.05 1.46 10.86
N PHE A 270 21.02 0.83 10.19
CA PHE A 270 21.48 1.28 8.87
C PHE A 270 20.56 0.69 7.79
N GLU A 271 19.78 1.55 7.13
CA GLU A 271 18.79 1.17 6.12
C GLU A 271 18.68 2.23 5.02
N ILE A 272 18.07 1.86 3.90
CA ILE A 272 17.52 2.84 2.95
C ILE A 272 16.30 3.48 3.63
N LEU A 273 16.40 4.77 3.90
CA LEU A 273 15.31 5.58 4.42
C LEU A 273 14.29 5.83 3.32
N GLU A 274 14.71 6.39 2.19
CA GLU A 274 13.85 6.71 1.05
C GLU A 274 14.50 6.34 -0.28
N MET A 275 13.68 6.05 -1.27
CA MET A 275 14.11 5.81 -2.65
C MET A 275 13.25 6.70 -3.55
N ARG A 276 13.85 7.75 -4.12
CA ARG A 276 13.16 8.79 -4.89
C ARG A 276 13.46 8.66 -6.37
N ILE A 277 12.43 8.68 -7.22
CA ILE A 277 12.61 8.64 -8.66
C ILE A 277 13.23 9.96 -9.17
N ARG A 278 14.15 9.81 -10.12
CA ARG A 278 14.70 10.87 -10.96
C ARG A 278 14.47 10.48 -12.41
N LYS A 279 14.60 11.45 -13.32
CA LYS A 279 14.39 11.24 -14.76
C LYS A 279 15.21 10.07 -15.32
N ASP A 280 16.42 9.89 -14.80
CA ASP A 280 17.43 8.95 -15.26
C ASP A 280 17.92 8.01 -14.14
N GLY A 281 17.14 7.79 -13.08
CA GLY A 281 17.44 6.77 -12.08
C GLY A 281 16.80 7.03 -10.72
N PHE A 282 17.51 6.72 -9.64
CA PHE A 282 17.03 6.94 -8.27
C PHE A 282 18.00 7.75 -7.41
N GLU A 283 17.47 8.41 -6.39
CA GLU A 283 18.22 8.83 -5.21
C GLU A 283 17.83 7.96 -4.02
N LEU A 284 18.84 7.41 -3.35
CA LEU A 284 18.67 6.63 -2.13
C LEU A 284 19.16 7.45 -0.95
N GLU A 285 18.25 7.81 -0.04
CA GLU A 285 18.63 8.39 1.24
C GLU A 285 18.79 7.26 2.27
N PHE A 286 19.86 7.30 3.06
CA PHE A 286 20.15 6.32 4.09
C PHE A 286 19.97 6.89 5.49
N THR A 287 19.59 6.04 6.45
CA THR A 287 19.36 6.44 7.85
C THR A 287 20.61 6.92 8.58
N LYS A 288 21.81 6.55 8.09
CA LYS A 288 23.13 6.92 8.64
C LYS A 288 24.10 7.33 7.52
N PRO A 289 25.20 8.03 7.86
CA PRO A 289 26.27 8.29 6.91
C PRO A 289 26.78 6.99 6.25
N VAL A 290 27.05 7.07 4.96
CA VAL A 290 27.43 5.92 4.12
C VAL A 290 28.93 5.95 3.83
N ASP A 291 29.57 4.79 3.82
CA ASP A 291 30.94 4.67 3.34
C ASP A 291 31.00 4.96 1.83
N LYS A 292 31.80 5.96 1.45
CA LYS A 292 31.88 6.41 0.06
C LYS A 292 32.37 5.32 -0.89
N LYS A 293 33.35 4.52 -0.48
CA LYS A 293 33.95 3.50 -1.34
C LYS A 293 32.91 2.45 -1.73
N THR A 294 32.16 1.93 -0.76
CA THR A 294 31.11 0.94 -1.01
C THR A 294 29.88 1.54 -1.68
N ALA A 295 29.53 2.79 -1.38
CA ALA A 295 28.41 3.49 -2.01
C ALA A 295 28.62 3.82 -3.50
N GLU A 296 29.85 4.07 -3.92
CA GLU A 296 30.17 4.44 -5.31
C GLU A 296 30.59 3.23 -6.17
N ALA A 297 30.71 2.05 -5.55
CA ALA A 297 30.98 0.78 -6.22
C ALA A 297 29.71 0.24 -6.89
N LEU A 298 29.74 0.03 -8.21
CA LEU A 298 28.56 -0.41 -8.97
C LEU A 298 28.15 -1.84 -8.59
N GLU A 299 29.12 -2.68 -8.24
CA GLU A 299 28.92 -4.04 -7.75
C GLU A 299 28.19 -4.11 -6.40
N SER A 300 28.03 -2.98 -5.70
CA SER A 300 27.18 -2.91 -4.50
C SER A 300 25.69 -3.03 -4.82
N TYR A 301 25.31 -2.90 -6.09
CA TYR A 301 23.94 -2.78 -6.52
C TYR A 301 23.59 -3.77 -7.62
N GLU A 302 22.39 -4.35 -7.53
CA GLU A 302 21.78 -5.14 -8.60
C GLU A 302 20.34 -4.66 -8.80
N MET A 303 19.91 -4.55 -10.06
CA MET A 303 18.53 -4.17 -10.38
C MET A 303 17.88 -5.14 -11.36
N LYS A 304 16.65 -5.53 -11.06
CA LYS A 304 15.75 -6.24 -11.97
C LYS A 304 14.43 -5.50 -12.03
N THR A 305 13.71 -5.63 -13.13
CA THR A 305 12.34 -5.13 -13.22
C THR A 305 11.41 -6.17 -13.80
N HIS A 306 10.13 -6.04 -13.48
CA HIS A 306 9.05 -6.79 -14.08
C HIS A 306 7.75 -6.02 -13.91
N THR A 307 6.72 -6.43 -14.63
CA THR A 307 5.34 -6.03 -14.36
C THR A 307 4.45 -7.26 -14.24
N TYR A 308 3.14 -7.04 -14.14
CA TYR A 308 2.13 -8.09 -14.08
C TYR A 308 1.11 -7.86 -15.19
N ILE A 309 0.48 -8.95 -15.63
CA ILE A 309 -0.63 -8.90 -16.56
C ILE A 309 -1.84 -8.31 -15.82
N PHE A 310 -2.42 -7.25 -16.37
CA PHE A 310 -3.70 -6.74 -15.90
C PHE A 310 -4.82 -7.50 -16.62
N GLN A 311 -5.45 -8.44 -15.89
CA GLN A 311 -6.37 -9.42 -16.48
C GLN A 311 -7.46 -9.85 -15.52
N GLY A 312 -8.60 -10.31 -16.05
CA GLY A 312 -9.71 -10.83 -15.26
C GLY A 312 -9.51 -12.25 -14.71
N LYS A 313 -8.50 -12.98 -15.20
CA LYS A 313 -8.14 -14.30 -14.65
C LYS A 313 -7.55 -14.13 -13.24
N TYR A 314 -7.86 -15.08 -12.35
CA TYR A 314 -7.27 -15.08 -11.01
C TYR A 314 -5.75 -15.22 -11.07
N GLY A 315 -5.09 -14.18 -10.54
CA GLY A 315 -3.65 -14.10 -10.41
C GLY A 315 -2.91 -13.75 -11.69
N SER A 316 -1.64 -13.40 -11.55
CA SER A 316 -0.77 -13.07 -12.67
C SER A 316 0.66 -13.55 -12.41
N PRO A 317 1.35 -14.08 -13.43
CA PRO A 317 2.81 -14.21 -13.37
C PRO A 317 3.47 -12.82 -13.40
N ARG A 318 4.76 -12.80 -13.05
CA ARG A 318 5.66 -11.70 -13.42
C ARG A 318 5.94 -11.80 -14.92
N VAL A 319 5.85 -10.69 -15.64
CA VAL A 319 6.05 -10.60 -17.09
C VAL A 319 6.93 -9.40 -17.44
N ASP A 320 7.40 -9.36 -18.68
CA ASP A 320 8.20 -8.29 -19.26
C ASP A 320 9.47 -7.98 -18.43
N ALA A 321 10.09 -9.03 -17.91
CA ALA A 321 11.25 -8.89 -17.06
C ALA A 321 12.45 -8.32 -17.84
N SER A 322 13.19 -7.41 -17.22
CA SER A 322 14.43 -6.85 -17.76
C SER A 322 15.43 -6.52 -16.66
N THR A 323 16.70 -6.30 -17.02
CA THR A 323 17.78 -5.98 -16.09
C THR A 323 18.34 -4.59 -16.45
N PRO A 324 17.88 -3.51 -15.81
CA PRO A 324 18.45 -2.18 -16.00
C PRO A 324 19.93 -2.13 -15.62
N SER A 325 20.69 -1.31 -16.33
CA SER A 325 22.12 -1.15 -16.10
C SER A 325 22.39 0.09 -15.25
N ILE A 326 22.94 -0.10 -14.05
CA ILE A 326 23.38 0.99 -13.17
C ILE A 326 24.71 1.51 -13.72
N LYS A 327 24.70 2.76 -14.21
CA LYS A 327 25.85 3.36 -14.90
C LYS A 327 26.77 4.11 -13.96
N THR A 328 26.20 4.79 -12.97
CA THR A 328 26.97 5.54 -11.98
C THR A 328 26.28 5.46 -10.63
N ALA A 329 27.08 5.35 -9.56
CA ALA A 329 26.66 5.61 -8.20
C ALA A 329 27.55 6.74 -7.65
N LYS A 330 26.93 7.80 -7.12
CA LYS A 330 27.65 8.96 -6.57
C LYS A 330 27.10 9.33 -5.21
N LEU A 331 27.97 9.41 -4.21
CA LEU A 331 27.59 9.89 -2.88
C LEU A 331 27.46 11.41 -2.92
N ALA A 332 26.32 11.91 -2.45
CA ALA A 332 26.06 13.34 -2.32
C ALA A 332 26.86 13.95 -1.16
N LYS A 333 26.90 15.29 -1.13
CA LYS A 333 27.67 16.06 -0.13
C LYS A 333 27.17 15.87 1.31
N ASP A 334 25.92 15.46 1.48
CA ASP A 334 25.33 15.17 2.80
C ASP A 334 25.89 13.88 3.45
N GLY A 335 26.62 13.07 2.68
CA GLY A 335 27.16 11.79 3.12
C GLY A 335 26.10 10.71 3.40
N LYS A 336 24.83 10.95 3.06
CA LYS A 336 23.68 10.07 3.32
C LYS A 336 22.85 9.76 2.08
N THR A 337 23.06 10.48 0.97
CA THR A 337 22.29 10.27 -0.25
C THR A 337 23.18 9.73 -1.37
N VAL A 338 22.76 8.66 -2.03
CA VAL A 338 23.44 8.13 -3.22
C VAL A 338 22.57 8.33 -4.45
N ARG A 339 23.12 9.00 -5.47
CA ARG A 339 22.49 9.16 -6.78
C ARG A 339 22.91 8.00 -7.69
N LEU A 340 21.94 7.20 -8.15
CA LEU A 340 22.12 6.09 -9.08
C LEU A 340 21.59 6.42 -10.48
N VAL A 341 22.47 6.64 -11.47
CA VAL A 341 22.05 6.79 -12.87
C VAL A 341 21.84 5.42 -13.47
N ILE A 342 20.67 5.17 -14.05
CA ILE A 342 20.22 3.83 -14.48
C ILE A 342 19.65 3.92 -15.89
N GLU A 343 20.18 3.09 -16.77
CA GLU A 343 19.67 2.89 -18.13
C GLU A 343 18.72 1.70 -18.18
N GLY A 344 17.62 1.83 -18.93
CA GLY A 344 16.67 0.73 -19.15
C GLY A 344 15.57 0.59 -18.09
N MET A 345 15.33 1.62 -17.27
CA MET A 345 14.13 1.66 -16.41
C MET A 345 12.83 1.66 -17.24
N GLN A 346 11.82 0.95 -16.76
CA GLN A 346 10.56 0.76 -17.47
C GLN A 346 9.39 1.44 -16.74
N ARG A 347 8.50 2.10 -17.49
CA ARG A 347 7.23 2.62 -16.94
C ARG A 347 6.29 1.45 -16.64
N GLY A 348 5.55 1.53 -15.54
CA GLY A 348 4.58 0.54 -15.08
C GLY A 348 5.18 -0.76 -14.56
N HIS A 349 6.46 -0.74 -14.19
CA HIS A 349 7.17 -1.87 -13.63
C HIS A 349 7.44 -1.67 -12.13
N VAL A 350 7.67 -2.78 -11.45
CA VAL A 350 8.38 -2.83 -10.18
C VAL A 350 9.86 -2.96 -10.48
N HIS A 351 10.68 -2.11 -9.86
CA HIS A 351 12.14 -2.14 -9.89
C HIS A 351 12.61 -2.70 -8.55
N GLU A 352 13.12 -3.92 -8.59
CA GLU A 352 13.74 -4.58 -7.46
C GLU A 352 15.21 -4.16 -7.41
N LEU A 353 15.55 -3.31 -6.45
CA LEU A 353 16.93 -2.88 -6.20
C LEU A 353 17.47 -3.62 -4.99
N LYS A 354 18.56 -4.37 -5.18
CA LYS A 354 19.38 -4.93 -4.12
C LYS A 354 20.61 -4.07 -3.91
N SER A 355 20.88 -3.65 -2.67
CA SER A 355 22.01 -2.77 -2.31
C SER A 355 22.99 -3.46 -1.34
N ALA A 356 23.26 -4.75 -1.54
CA ALA A 356 23.95 -5.61 -0.57
C ALA A 356 25.42 -5.23 -0.28
N GLY A 357 26.08 -4.50 -1.18
CA GLY A 357 27.47 -4.07 -0.98
C GLY A 357 27.63 -2.79 -0.14
N VAL A 358 26.55 -2.01 0.04
CA VAL A 358 26.61 -0.71 0.73
C VAL A 358 26.87 -0.89 2.23
N ARG A 359 27.76 -0.06 2.80
CA ARG A 359 28.12 -0.08 4.24
C ARG A 359 27.94 1.28 4.90
N SER A 360 27.65 1.28 6.20
CA SER A 360 27.67 2.51 7.00
C SER A 360 29.11 3.01 7.16
N LYS A 361 29.30 4.34 7.20
CA LYS A 361 30.63 4.95 7.24
C LYS A 361 31.40 4.63 8.51
N GLU A 362 30.73 4.70 9.66
CA GLU A 362 31.39 4.67 10.97
C GLU A 362 31.54 3.24 11.49
N GLU A 363 30.46 2.46 11.43
CA GLU A 363 30.43 1.12 12.03
C GLU A 363 30.68 -0.01 11.02
N ASN A 364 30.79 0.31 9.72
CA ASN A 364 30.89 -0.66 8.63
C ASN A 364 29.74 -1.70 8.64
N HIS A 365 28.56 -1.31 9.10
CA HIS A 365 27.41 -2.20 9.14
C HIS A 365 26.83 -2.42 7.74
N PRO A 366 26.40 -3.64 7.39
CA PRO A 366 25.55 -3.85 6.22
C PRO A 366 24.18 -3.23 6.44
N LEU A 367 23.42 -3.03 5.35
CA LEU A 367 22.00 -2.71 5.45
C LEU A 367 21.28 -3.82 6.20
N LEU A 368 20.41 -3.45 7.15
CA LEU A 368 19.56 -4.41 7.85
C LEU A 368 18.57 -5.07 6.86
N HIS A 369 18.06 -4.27 5.92
CA HIS A 369 17.26 -4.71 4.78
C HIS A 369 17.87 -4.12 3.51
N ASP A 370 18.37 -4.98 2.62
CA ASP A 370 19.11 -4.59 1.42
C ASP A 370 18.23 -4.53 0.16
N MET A 371 16.94 -4.83 0.27
CA MET A 371 15.98 -4.85 -0.84
C MET A 371 15.02 -3.66 -0.80
N ALA A 372 14.82 -3.04 -1.96
CA ALA A 372 13.79 -2.04 -2.22
C ALA A 372 12.97 -2.44 -3.46
N TYR A 373 11.65 -2.27 -3.40
CA TYR A 373 10.73 -2.59 -4.49
C TYR A 373 9.97 -1.33 -4.90
N TYR A 374 10.49 -0.59 -5.87
CA TYR A 374 9.91 0.68 -6.31
C TYR A 374 8.95 0.45 -7.48
N THR A 375 7.73 0.97 -7.43
CA THR A 375 6.79 0.95 -8.57
C THR A 375 6.85 2.28 -9.32
N VAL A 376 7.18 2.28 -10.61
CA VAL A 376 7.26 3.51 -11.42
C VAL A 376 6.03 3.66 -12.31
N TRP A 377 5.27 4.75 -12.18
CA TRP A 377 4.19 5.10 -13.12
C TRP A 377 4.51 6.30 -13.99
N ASN A 378 5.21 7.27 -13.42
CA ASN A 378 5.66 8.48 -14.09
C ASN A 378 7.14 8.72 -13.79
N PHE A 379 7.85 9.20 -14.80
CA PHE A 379 9.16 9.82 -14.61
C PHE A 379 8.96 11.33 -14.40
N PRO A 380 9.73 11.97 -13.50
CA PRO A 380 9.71 13.41 -13.36
C PRO A 380 10.08 14.12 -14.68
N ASN A 381 9.43 15.25 -14.96
CA ASN A 381 9.70 16.05 -16.17
C ASN A 381 11.07 16.75 -16.13
N SER A 382 11.59 16.99 -14.92
CA SER A 382 12.88 17.64 -14.63
C SER A 382 13.62 16.89 -13.54
#